data_AF-A0A482RMP0-F1
#
_entry.id   AF-A0A482RMP0-F1
#
_cell.length_a   1.000
_cell.length_b   1.000
_cell.length_c   1.000
_cell.angle_alpha   90.00
_cell.angle_beta   90.00
_cell.angle_gamma   90.00
#
_symmetry.space_group_name_H-M   'P 1'
#
loop_
_entity.id
_entity.type
_entity.pdbx_description
1 polymer ?
#
loop_
_entity_poly.entity_id
_entity_poly.type
_entity_poly.pdbx_seq_one_letter_code
_entity_poly.pdbx_strand_id
1 'polypeptide(L)'
;MVVYNFKKLQPVPSHKEFVDIVLTRTQRKTPSTVHSGFHIARIREFYMRKVRFTQQTFHDKLSLIVDEFPKLDVRAHVLASRAPPLRALPALTSRLAPAPLLVNTRLLLPVNARTCRTFTPSTRI
;
A
#
# COMPACT_ATOMS: atom_id res chain seq x y z
N MET A 1 8.20 -25.07 -3.01
CA MET A 1 8.88 -24.26 -4.05
C MET A 1 7.79 -23.63 -4.89
N VAL A 2 7.70 -22.31 -4.96
CA VAL A 2 6.64 -21.65 -5.76
C VAL A 2 6.99 -21.84 -7.23
N VAL A 3 6.22 -22.67 -7.94
CA VAL A 3 6.39 -22.88 -9.37
C VAL A 3 5.68 -21.74 -10.10
N TYR A 4 6.46 -20.78 -10.61
CA TYR A 4 5.93 -19.65 -11.37
C TYR A 4 5.54 -20.09 -12.79
N ASN A 5 4.30 -19.78 -13.19
CA ASN A 5 3.77 -20.09 -14.53
C ASN A 5 3.94 -18.88 -15.47
N PHE A 6 5.12 -18.76 -16.08
CA PHE A 6 5.48 -17.66 -16.98
C PHE A 6 4.64 -17.57 -18.27
N LYS A 7 3.89 -18.62 -18.62
CA LYS A 7 3.04 -18.65 -19.81
C LYS A 7 1.72 -17.88 -19.67
N LYS A 8 1.34 -17.48 -18.45
CA LYS A 8 0.09 -16.75 -18.18
C LYS A 8 0.25 -15.22 -18.19
N LEU A 9 1.47 -14.72 -18.34
CA LEU A 9 1.78 -13.29 -18.31
C LEU A 9 1.24 -12.61 -19.58
N GLN A 10 0.53 -11.49 -19.43
CA GLN A 10 0.17 -10.67 -20.58
C GLN A 10 1.42 -10.04 -21.20
N PRO A 11 1.51 -9.98 -22.54
CA PRO A 11 2.58 -9.25 -23.20
C PRO A 11 2.46 -7.75 -22.85
N VAL A 12 3.54 -7.18 -22.34
CA VAL A 12 3.61 -5.74 -22.03
C VAL A 12 3.80 -4.98 -23.35
N PRO A 13 2.88 -4.08 -23.74
CA PRO A 13 2.98 -3.31 -24.98
C PRO A 13 4.08 -2.25 -24.90
N SER A 14 4.54 -1.79 -26.07
CA SER A 14 5.45 -0.64 -26.15
C SER A 14 4.76 0.65 -25.71
N HIS A 15 5.52 1.65 -25.28
CA HIS A 15 5.02 2.95 -24.81
C HIS A 15 4.01 3.61 -25.77
N LYS A 16 4.27 3.62 -27.09
CA LYS A 16 3.35 4.21 -28.08
C LYS A 16 2.05 3.42 -28.16
N GLU A 17 2.16 2.11 -28.31
CA GLU A 17 1.01 1.20 -28.38
C GLU A 17 0.16 1.27 -27.11
N PHE A 18 0.80 1.43 -25.95
CA PHE A 18 0.12 1.56 -24.67
C PHE A 18 -0.77 2.81 -24.63
N VAL A 19 -0.22 3.96 -25.04
CA VAL A 19 -0.98 5.22 -25.14
C VAL A 19 -2.14 5.06 -26.13
N ASP A 20 -1.88 4.49 -27.30
CA ASP A 20 -2.90 4.32 -28.35
C ASP A 20 -4.03 3.39 -27.90
N ILE A 21 -3.72 2.29 -27.21
CA ILE A 21 -4.71 1.36 -26.64
C ILE A 21 -5.64 2.09 -25.65
N VAL A 22 -5.07 2.88 -24.73
CA VAL A 22 -5.83 3.58 -23.70
C VAL A 22 -6.68 4.71 -24.29
N LEU A 23 -6.11 5.51 -25.20
CA LEU A 23 -6.82 6.60 -25.86
C LEU A 23 -7.93 6.09 -26.77
N THR A 24 -7.68 5.03 -27.53
CA THR A 24 -8.70 4.39 -28.38
C THR A 24 -9.85 3.85 -27.53
N ARG A 25 -9.57 3.20 -26.39
CA ARG A 25 -10.60 2.72 -25.47
C ARG A 25 -11.42 3.86 -24.88
N THR A 26 -10.78 4.95 -24.50
CA THR A 26 -11.44 6.15 -23.96
C THR A 26 -12.41 6.74 -24.98
N GLN A 27 -11.99 6.88 -26.23
CA GLN A 27 -12.84 7.44 -27.29
C GLN A 27 -14.02 6.53 -27.64
N ARG A 28 -13.87 5.21 -27.56
CA ARG A 28 -14.96 4.24 -27.83
C ARG A 28 -15.97 4.13 -26.68
N LYS A 29 -15.57 4.40 -25.44
CA LYS A 29 -16.40 4.19 -24.23
C LYS A 29 -16.97 5.47 -23.63
N THR A 30 -16.37 6.62 -23.92
CA THR A 30 -16.86 7.93 -23.47
C THR A 30 -17.62 8.63 -24.59
N PRO A 31 -18.60 9.50 -24.28
CA PRO A 31 -19.28 10.28 -25.30
C PRO A 31 -18.30 11.20 -26.06
N SER A 32 -18.54 11.40 -27.36
CA SER A 32 -17.61 12.10 -28.27
C SER A 32 -18.07 13.51 -28.66
N THR A 33 -19.38 13.74 -28.79
CA THR A 33 -19.93 15.00 -29.30
C THR A 33 -20.29 15.98 -28.18
N VAL A 34 -19.83 17.23 -28.30
CA VAL A 34 -20.23 18.37 -27.46
C VAL A 34 -20.60 19.53 -28.37
N HIS A 35 -21.66 20.26 -28.00
CA HIS A 35 -22.10 21.47 -28.68
C HIS A 35 -21.96 22.68 -27.75
N SER A 36 -21.75 23.87 -28.32
CA SER A 36 -21.49 25.12 -27.58
C SER A 36 -22.70 25.65 -26.79
N GLY A 37 -23.91 25.16 -27.07
CA GLY A 37 -25.15 25.57 -26.37
C GLY A 37 -25.44 24.83 -25.06
N PHE A 38 -24.56 23.90 -24.63
CA PHE A 38 -24.78 23.17 -23.38
C PHE A 38 -24.41 23.99 -22.14
N HIS A 39 -25.14 23.74 -21.04
CA HIS A 39 -24.79 24.30 -19.73
C HIS A 39 -23.34 23.96 -19.34
N ILE A 40 -22.63 24.92 -18.76
CA ILE A 40 -21.22 24.79 -18.38
C ILE A 40 -20.94 23.57 -17.48
N ALA A 41 -21.88 23.21 -16.61
CA ALA A 41 -21.77 22.03 -15.75
C ALA A 41 -21.59 20.75 -16.57
N ARG A 42 -22.37 20.59 -17.64
CA ARG A 42 -22.32 19.43 -18.52
C ARG A 42 -21.01 19.34 -19.30
N ILE A 43 -20.48 20.47 -19.76
CA ILE A 43 -19.19 20.52 -20.47
C ILE A 43 -18.06 20.13 -19.52
N ARG A 44 -18.09 20.61 -18.27
CA ARG A 44 -17.11 20.20 -17.24
C ARG A 44 -17.19 18.70 -16.98
N GLU A 45 -18.38 18.17 -16.73
CA GLU A 45 -18.59 16.73 -16.50
C GLU A 45 -18.12 15.88 -17.68
N PHE A 46 -18.34 16.35 -18.91
CA PHE A 46 -17.88 15.68 -20.13
C PHE A 46 -16.36 15.48 -20.12
N TYR A 47 -15.59 16.55 -19.87
CA TYR A 47 -14.12 16.47 -19.84
C TYR A 47 -13.61 15.76 -18.58
N MET A 48 -14.20 16.00 -17.42
CA MET A 48 -13.83 15.31 -16.18
C MET A 48 -14.02 13.80 -16.30
N ARG A 49 -15.08 13.35 -16.99
CA ARG A 49 -15.30 11.92 -17.27
C ARG A 49 -14.18 11.33 -18.12
N LYS A 50 -13.70 12.07 -19.14
CA LYS A 50 -12.58 11.61 -19.97
C LYS A 50 -11.30 11.44 -19.15
N VAL A 51 -10.97 12.41 -18.30
CA VAL A 51 -9.77 12.37 -17.44
C VAL A 51 -9.86 11.25 -16.41
N ARG A 52 -11.02 11.06 -15.76
CA ARG A 52 -11.21 10.00 -14.77
C ARG A 52 -11.15 8.61 -15.42
N PHE A 53 -11.73 8.47 -16.61
CA PHE A 53 -11.74 7.19 -17.33
C PHE A 53 -10.34 6.79 -17.82
N THR A 54 -9.55 7.73 -18.34
CA THR A 54 -8.15 7.46 -18.72
C THR A 54 -7.33 7.07 -17.51
N GLN A 55 -7.44 7.82 -16.41
CA GLN A 55 -6.75 7.53 -15.15
C GLN A 55 -7.06 6.11 -14.65
N GLN A 56 -8.34 5.71 -14.62
CA GLN A 56 -8.72 4.35 -14.22
C GLN A 56 -8.12 3.30 -15.16
N THR A 57 -8.20 3.52 -16.47
CA THR A 57 -7.69 2.55 -17.45
C THR A 57 -6.17 2.36 -17.34
N PHE A 58 -5.42 3.44 -17.10
CA PHE A 58 -3.99 3.37 -16.84
C PHE A 58 -3.69 2.60 -15.55
N HIS A 59 -4.41 2.92 -14.48
CA HIS A 59 -4.25 2.24 -13.20
C HIS A 59 -4.50 0.73 -13.31
N ASP A 60 -5.61 0.33 -13.93
CA ASP A 60 -5.97 -1.08 -14.08
C ASP A 60 -4.89 -1.84 -14.87
N LYS A 61 -4.41 -1.25 -15.98
CA LYS A 61 -3.37 -1.88 -16.80
C LYS A 61 -2.03 -2.00 -16.09
N LEU A 62 -1.60 -0.96 -15.38
CA LEU A 62 -0.35 -1.00 -14.63
C LEU A 62 -0.43 -1.95 -13.42
N SER A 63 -1.58 -1.99 -12.74
CA SER A 63 -1.79 -2.89 -11.60
C SER A 63 -1.72 -4.35 -12.05
N LEU A 64 -2.37 -4.70 -13.16
CA LEU A 64 -2.29 -6.05 -13.74
C LEU A 64 -0.84 -6.45 -14.03
N ILE A 65 -0.05 -5.55 -14.62
CA ILE A 65 1.36 -5.80 -14.90
C ILE A 65 2.14 -6.06 -13.60
N VAL A 66 1.93 -5.24 -12.56
CA VAL A 66 2.63 -5.38 -11.28
C VAL A 66 2.26 -6.68 -10.54
N ASP A 67 1.00 -7.11 -10.63
CA ASP A 67 0.51 -8.32 -9.95
C ASP A 67 0.89 -9.61 -10.68
N GLU A 68 1.03 -9.58 -12.01
CA GLU A 68 1.43 -10.73 -12.81
C GLU A 68 2.91 -11.12 -12.61
N PHE A 69 3.79 -10.14 -12.39
CA PHE A 69 5.21 -10.41 -12.22
C PHE A 69 5.54 -10.97 -10.82
N PRO A 70 6.31 -12.08 -10.74
CA PRO A 70 6.73 -12.63 -9.46
C PRO A 70 7.66 -11.65 -8.73
N LYS A 71 7.28 -11.27 -7.51
CA LYS A 71 8.10 -10.41 -6.64
C LYS A 71 9.30 -11.19 -6.14
N LEU A 72 10.48 -10.89 -6.69
CA LEU A 72 11.76 -11.41 -6.24
C LEU A 72 12.28 -10.51 -5.11
N ASP A 73 11.75 -10.63 -3.89
CA ASP A 73 12.38 -9.96 -2.75
C ASP A 73 13.75 -10.60 -2.47
N VAL A 74 14.79 -9.98 -3.06
CA VAL A 74 16.19 -10.45 -3.12
C VAL A 74 16.84 -10.63 -1.73
N ARG A 75 16.19 -10.20 -0.63
CA ARG A 75 16.77 -10.28 0.72
C ARG A 75 16.51 -11.59 1.46
N ALA A 76 15.48 -12.36 1.12
CA ALA A 76 15.18 -13.60 1.85
C ALA A 76 16.13 -14.76 1.48
N HIS A 77 16.67 -14.76 0.25
CA HIS A 77 17.44 -15.90 -0.27
C HIS A 77 18.96 -15.84 0.00
N VAL A 78 19.50 -14.66 0.35
CA VAL A 78 20.95 -14.44 0.58
C VAL A 78 21.31 -14.36 2.06
N LEU A 79 20.39 -14.00 2.95
CA LEU A 79 20.67 -13.94 4.40
C LEU A 79 20.56 -15.31 5.10
N ALA A 80 19.80 -16.26 4.54
CA ALA A 80 19.66 -17.60 5.10
C ALA A 80 20.91 -18.49 4.88
N SER A 81 21.74 -18.20 3.88
CA SER A 81 22.96 -18.97 3.57
C SER A 81 24.23 -18.45 4.27
N ARG A 82 24.13 -17.34 5.03
CA ARG A 82 25.30 -16.68 5.63
C ARG A 82 25.27 -16.56 7.15
N ALA A 83 24.31 -17.20 7.83
CA ALA A 83 24.31 -17.27 9.28
C ALA A 83 25.23 -18.42 9.74
N PRO A 84 26.42 -18.15 10.32
CA PRO A 84 27.18 -19.19 10.99
C PRO A 84 26.38 -19.70 12.19
N PRO A 85 26.37 -21.02 12.50
CA PRO A 85 25.79 -21.49 13.74
C PRO A 85 26.54 -20.84 14.89
N LEU A 86 25.83 -20.08 15.72
CA LEU A 86 26.35 -19.56 16.99
C LEU A 86 26.79 -20.75 17.85
N ARG A 87 28.07 -21.11 17.73
CA ARG A 87 28.76 -22.04 18.59
C ARG A 87 28.77 -21.42 20.00
N ALA A 88 27.92 -21.99 20.84
CA ALA A 88 27.98 -22.06 22.30
C ALA A 88 29.00 -21.12 22.97
N LEU A 89 28.49 -20.06 23.60
CA LEU A 89 29.13 -19.44 24.76
C LEU A 89 28.92 -20.39 25.96
N PRO A 90 29.98 -20.96 26.58
CA PRO A 90 29.83 -21.58 27.88
C PRO A 90 29.65 -20.47 28.91
N ALA A 91 28.40 -20.19 29.28
CA ALA A 91 28.10 -19.42 30.48
C ALA A 91 28.58 -20.25 31.67
N LEU A 92 29.72 -19.85 32.22
CA LEU A 92 30.29 -20.34 33.46
C LEU A 92 29.30 -20.06 34.60
N THR A 93 28.34 -20.95 34.79
CA THR A 93 27.43 -20.94 35.94
C THR A 93 28.13 -21.69 37.06
N SER A 94 28.88 -20.95 37.88
CA SER A 94 29.20 -21.43 39.21
C SER A 94 29.28 -20.28 40.19
N ARG A 95 28.69 -20.54 41.36
CA ARG A 95 28.88 -19.89 42.66
C ARG A 95 27.95 -18.72 43.03
N LEU A 96 26.99 -19.11 43.87
CA LEU A 96 26.95 -18.75 45.30
C LEU A 96 26.24 -17.43 45.66
N ALA A 97 24.98 -17.51 46.07
CA ALA A 97 24.56 -17.52 47.49
C ALA A 97 23.08 -17.13 47.65
N PRO A 98 22.37 -17.71 48.64
CA PRO A 98 20.95 -17.48 48.89
C PRO A 98 20.67 -16.39 49.95
N ALA A 99 19.49 -15.77 49.83
CA ALA A 99 18.61 -15.31 50.91
C ALA A 99 19.04 -14.08 51.77
N PRO A 100 18.13 -13.42 52.52
CA PRO A 100 16.74 -13.07 52.21
C PRO A 100 16.28 -11.70 52.83
N LEU A 101 14.99 -11.39 52.68
CA LEU A 101 14.14 -10.50 53.51
C LEU A 101 14.52 -8.99 53.63
N LEU A 102 13.61 -8.10 53.23
CA LEU A 102 12.65 -7.43 54.13
C LEU A 102 11.89 -6.31 53.39
N VAL A 103 10.56 -6.45 53.35
CA VAL A 103 9.60 -5.45 53.88
C VAL A 103 9.40 -4.13 53.12
N ASN A 104 8.33 -4.14 52.33
CA ASN A 104 7.04 -3.50 52.66
C ASN A 104 6.78 -2.04 52.23
N THR A 105 5.48 -1.85 52.03
CA THR A 105 4.70 -0.60 52.06
C THR A 105 4.74 0.35 50.87
N ARG A 106 3.66 0.21 50.08
CA ARG A 106 2.59 1.20 49.88
C ARG A 106 2.92 2.52 49.16
N LEU A 107 1.86 3.00 48.49
CA LEU A 107 1.65 4.35 47.91
C LEU A 107 2.27 4.49 46.51
N LEU A 108 1.58 4.94 45.47
CA LEU A 108 0.26 5.53 45.23
C LEU A 108 0.00 5.28 43.73
N LEU A 109 -1.09 4.58 43.40
CA LEU A 109 -2.27 5.10 42.70
C LEU A 109 -2.06 5.75 41.30
N PRO A 110 -2.97 5.44 40.33
CA PRO A 110 -3.08 6.05 39.01
C PRO A 110 -3.85 7.38 39.08
N VAL A 111 -3.95 8.11 37.95
CA VAL A 111 -5.04 9.03 37.53
C VAL A 111 -4.50 10.20 36.69
N ASN A 112 -4.82 10.21 35.39
CA ASN A 112 -5.33 11.37 34.64
C ASN A 112 -5.71 10.88 33.23
N ALA A 113 -6.97 10.64 32.86
CA ALA A 113 -8.13 11.52 32.82
C ALA A 113 -7.97 12.73 31.86
N ARG A 114 -8.87 12.75 30.86
CA ARG A 114 -9.32 13.89 30.03
C ARG A 114 -8.31 14.31 28.94
N THR A 115 -8.70 14.52 27.68
CA THR A 115 -9.89 15.30 27.29
C THR A 115 -10.29 14.98 25.84
N CYS A 116 -11.58 14.67 25.65
CA CYS A 116 -12.27 14.82 24.37
C CYS A 116 -12.19 16.27 23.88
N ARG A 117 -12.04 16.49 22.57
CA ARG A 117 -12.69 17.62 21.89
C ARG A 117 -12.82 17.31 20.40
N THR A 118 -14.02 16.85 20.06
CA THR A 118 -14.68 17.04 18.78
C THR A 118 -14.64 18.52 18.40
N PHE A 119 -14.13 18.85 17.21
CA PHE A 119 -14.24 20.18 16.63
C PHE A 119 -15.07 20.10 15.36
N THR A 120 -16.33 20.51 15.47
CA THR A 120 -17.19 20.96 14.37
C THR A 120 -17.55 22.42 14.65
N PRO A 121 -17.65 23.24 13.60
CA PRO A 121 -18.69 24.26 13.53
C PRO A 121 -19.39 24.15 12.16
N SER A 122 -20.69 23.85 12.07
CA SER A 122 -21.84 24.75 12.27
C SER A 122 -21.76 26.08 11.49
N THR A 123 -22.37 26.06 10.31
CA THR A 123 -23.41 26.98 9.81
C THR A 123 -23.43 28.42 10.35
N ARG A 124 -23.28 29.41 9.45
CA ARG A 124 -24.20 30.57 9.26
C ARG A 124 -23.54 31.61 8.33
N ILE A 125 -24.06 31.72 7.10
CA ILE A 125 -24.59 32.91 6.40
C ILE A 125 -25.36 32.35 5.19
#